data_AF-A0A0F9A523-F1
#
_entry.id   AF-A0A0F9A523-F1
#
_cell.length_a   1.000
_cell.length_b   1.000
_cell.length_c   1.000
_cell.angle_alpha   90.00
_cell.angle_beta   90.00
_cell.angle_gamma   90.00
#
_symmetry.space_group_name_H-M   'P 1'
#
loop_
_entity.id
_entity.type
_entity.pdbx_description
1 polymer ?
#
loop_
_entity_poly.entity_id
_entity_poly.type
_entity_poly.pdbx_seq_one_letter_code
_entity_poly.pdbx_strand_id
1 'polypeptide(L)'
;ILILFGLFLKVVIADNVAFRVNTLFSNWQSNGIPENWAAAMLFGVQIYGDFAGYSLIAIGIAKIMGYYIPRNFNAPYTAAGFSDFWRRWHISLSLWLRDYLYISLGGNRKGTRRTYSNIMITMLLGGLWHGASFMFIFWGVLHGMYLCVERLLREYFREISIVNRCMQRLMLGFVIVFTYLMVSITWIPFRAVTVEQGISMMKGLFYGNSHFDKRLIIDFLVIGGLFLSHCVSRKYDFLKCVEQNSTVRFITITFILLSFYYYSGERTDFIYFQF
;
A
#
# COMPACT_ATOMS: atom_id res chain seq x y z
N ILE A 1 -4.23 15.37 17.57
CA ILE A 1 -4.83 14.09 17.09
C ILE A 1 -4.02 13.45 15.96
N LEU A 2 -3.66 14.17 14.88
CA LEU A 2 -2.90 13.62 13.75
C LEU A 2 -1.58 12.97 14.19
N ILE A 3 -0.82 13.65 15.06
CA ILE A 3 0.42 13.13 15.64
C ILE A 3 0.17 11.83 16.41
N LEU A 4 -0.83 11.80 17.31
CA LEU A 4 -1.16 10.60 18.09
C LEU A 4 -1.59 9.43 17.21
N PHE A 5 -2.41 9.68 16.19
CA PHE A 5 -2.86 8.64 15.27
C PHE A 5 -1.71 8.15 14.38
N GLY A 6 -0.80 9.04 13.97
CA GLY A 6 0.39 8.66 13.23
C GLY A 6 1.35 7.80 14.07
N LEU A 7 1.55 8.15 15.34
CA LEU A 7 2.29 7.34 16.30
C LEU A 7 1.64 5.97 16.51
N PHE A 8 0.31 5.89 16.58
CA PHE A 8 -0.42 4.63 16.67
C PHE A 8 -0.14 3.73 15.45
N LEU A 9 -0.25 4.27 14.23
CA LEU A 9 0.04 3.49 13.01
C LEU A 9 1.49 3.01 12.97
N LYS A 10 2.45 3.83 13.40
CA LYS A 10 3.87 3.45 13.44
C LYS A 10 4.14 2.40 14.53
N VAL A 11 3.91 2.75 15.77
CA VAL A 11 4.37 1.98 16.94
C VAL A 11 3.48 0.77 17.21
N VAL A 12 2.16 0.92 17.13
CA VAL A 12 1.22 -0.16 17.47
C VAL A 12 0.99 -1.07 16.28
N ILE A 13 0.86 -0.54 15.06
CA ILE A 13 0.55 -1.36 13.88
C ILE A 13 1.83 -1.82 13.17
N ALA A 14 2.65 -0.90 12.67
CA ALA A 14 3.77 -1.25 11.80
C ALA A 14 4.86 -2.04 12.54
N ASP A 15 5.32 -1.56 13.69
CA ASP A 15 6.42 -2.19 14.44
C ASP A 15 6.03 -3.60 14.96
N ASN A 16 4.77 -3.79 15.39
CA ASN A 16 4.30 -5.11 15.85
C ASN A 16 4.15 -6.11 14.69
N VAL A 17 3.68 -5.68 13.53
CA VAL A 17 3.58 -6.53 12.33
C VAL A 17 4.97 -6.85 11.75
N ALA A 18 5.94 -5.95 11.91
CA ALA A 18 7.29 -6.11 11.39
C ALA A 18 7.98 -7.39 11.85
N PHE A 19 7.79 -7.81 13.11
CA PHE A 19 8.34 -9.08 13.61
C PHE A 19 7.85 -10.28 12.76
N ARG A 20 6.55 -10.30 12.46
CA ARG A 20 5.95 -11.37 11.68
C ARG A 20 6.39 -11.33 10.22
N VAL A 21 6.46 -10.14 9.62
CA VAL A 21 7.02 -9.93 8.29
C VAL A 21 8.46 -10.44 8.23
N ASN A 22 9.32 -10.04 9.16
CA ASN A 22 10.71 -10.45 9.21
C ASN A 22 10.84 -11.97 9.31
N THR A 23 10.00 -12.62 10.11
CA THR A 23 9.98 -14.08 10.23
C THR A 23 9.63 -14.74 8.89
N LEU A 24 8.56 -14.29 8.24
CA LEU A 24 8.09 -14.87 6.98
C LEU A 24 9.09 -14.65 5.84
N PHE A 25 9.70 -13.47 5.76
CA PHE A 25 10.74 -13.20 4.75
C PHE A 25 12.02 -13.96 5.06
N SER A 26 12.44 -14.12 6.31
CA SER A 26 13.67 -14.87 6.66
C SER A 26 13.54 -16.38 6.38
N ASN A 27 12.34 -16.93 6.52
CA ASN A 27 12.06 -18.36 6.31
C ASN A 27 11.52 -18.67 4.90
N TRP A 28 11.79 -17.81 3.92
CA TRP A 28 11.19 -17.85 2.58
C TRP A 28 11.31 -19.19 1.85
N GLN A 29 12.36 -19.98 2.11
CA GLN A 29 12.56 -21.30 1.50
C GLN A 29 11.54 -22.34 1.99
N SER A 30 11.00 -22.15 3.19
CA SER A 30 10.06 -23.08 3.83
C SER A 30 8.59 -22.67 3.69
N ASN A 31 8.34 -21.47 3.18
CA ASN A 31 6.99 -20.92 3.04
C ASN A 31 6.18 -21.69 1.99
N GLY A 32 4.96 -22.05 2.35
CA GLY A 32 3.94 -22.48 1.40
C GLY A 32 3.23 -21.29 0.74
N ILE A 33 2.17 -21.59 -0.01
CA ILE A 33 1.35 -20.58 -0.68
C ILE A 33 0.72 -19.60 0.33
N PRO A 34 0.08 -20.05 1.42
CA PRO A 34 -0.53 -19.13 2.39
C PRO A 34 0.47 -18.21 3.06
N GLU A 35 1.66 -18.72 3.41
CA GLU A 35 2.73 -17.96 4.06
C GLU A 35 3.28 -16.88 3.13
N ASN A 36 3.47 -17.17 1.84
CA ASN A 36 3.95 -16.18 0.87
C ASN A 36 2.92 -15.05 0.65
N TRP A 37 1.61 -15.38 0.61
CA TRP A 37 0.57 -14.36 0.55
C TRP A 37 0.50 -13.53 1.84
N ALA A 38 0.58 -14.18 3.00
CA ALA A 38 0.62 -13.49 4.29
C ALA A 38 1.83 -12.54 4.37
N ALA A 39 3.01 -12.98 3.91
CA ALA A 39 4.23 -12.17 3.90
C ALA A 39 4.05 -10.90 3.06
N ALA A 40 3.55 -11.04 1.83
CA ALA A 40 3.34 -9.94 0.90
C ALA A 40 2.31 -8.91 1.44
N MET A 41 1.19 -9.39 1.97
CA MET A 41 0.11 -8.54 2.47
C MET A 41 0.44 -7.89 3.81
N LEU A 42 1.03 -8.63 4.76
CA LEU A 42 1.49 -8.07 6.04
C LEU A 42 2.59 -7.03 5.83
N PHE A 43 3.48 -7.25 4.86
CA PHE A 43 4.45 -6.23 4.52
C PHE A 43 3.76 -4.97 3.97
N GLY A 44 2.69 -5.13 3.19
CA GLY A 44 1.79 -4.04 2.82
C GLY A 44 1.17 -3.30 4.03
N VAL A 45 0.78 -4.03 5.08
CA VAL A 45 0.31 -3.43 6.35
C VAL A 45 1.43 -2.64 7.02
N GLN A 46 2.63 -3.23 7.13
CA GLN A 46 3.81 -2.61 7.73
C GLN A 46 4.19 -1.31 7.03
N ILE A 47 4.45 -1.36 5.71
CA ILE A 47 4.88 -0.19 4.93
C ILE A 47 3.83 0.93 4.94
N TYR A 48 2.54 0.56 4.92
CA TYR A 48 1.46 1.53 5.07
C TYR A 48 1.48 2.18 6.46
N GLY A 49 1.52 1.39 7.53
CA GLY A 49 1.53 1.90 8.90
C GLY A 49 2.72 2.82 9.17
N ASP A 50 3.89 2.46 8.65
CA ASP A 50 5.13 3.22 8.79
C ASP A 50 5.04 4.57 8.06
N PHE A 51 4.72 4.56 6.75
CA PHE A 51 4.70 5.79 5.95
C PHE A 51 3.50 6.68 6.23
N ALA A 52 2.31 6.10 6.37
CA ALA A 52 1.12 6.86 6.70
C ALA A 52 1.24 7.43 8.12
N GLY A 53 1.83 6.65 9.05
CA GLY A 53 2.16 7.11 10.39
C GLY A 53 3.06 8.34 10.38
N TYR A 54 4.22 8.23 9.71
CA TYR A 54 5.16 9.34 9.57
C TYR A 54 4.53 10.57 8.89
N SER A 55 3.80 10.35 7.79
CA SER A 55 3.13 11.44 7.05
C SER A 55 2.13 12.18 7.93
N LEU A 56 1.36 11.49 8.77
CA LEU A 56 0.40 12.13 9.67
C LEU A 56 1.07 12.91 10.80
N ILE A 57 2.20 12.42 11.32
CA ILE A 57 3.01 13.15 12.30
C ILE A 57 3.53 14.44 11.65
N ALA A 58 4.11 14.37 10.46
CA ALA A 58 4.61 15.53 9.73
C ALA A 58 3.50 16.56 9.42
N ILE A 59 2.34 16.12 8.92
CA ILE A 59 1.18 17.01 8.68
C ILE A 59 0.70 17.64 9.99
N GLY A 60 0.69 16.89 11.09
CA GLY A 60 0.30 17.39 12.40
C GLY A 60 1.24 18.47 12.93
N ILE A 61 2.55 18.28 12.79
CA ILE A 61 3.57 19.27 13.16
C ILE A 61 3.45 20.52 12.28
N ALA A 62 3.31 20.34 10.96
CA ALA A 62 3.14 21.44 10.02
C ALA A 62 1.91 22.30 10.38
N LYS A 63 0.78 21.67 10.74
CA LYS A 63 -0.44 22.38 11.18
C LYS A 63 -0.21 23.21 12.44
N ILE A 64 0.60 22.72 13.40
CA ILE A 64 0.98 23.48 14.60
C ILE A 64 1.82 24.71 14.22
N MET A 65 2.70 24.56 13.23
CA MET A 65 3.55 25.64 12.72
C MET A 65 2.82 26.61 11.76
N GLY A 66 1.51 26.44 11.54
CA GLY A 66 0.71 27.30 10.66
C GLY A 66 0.79 26.93 9.17
N TYR A 67 1.41 25.80 8.81
CA TYR A 67 1.49 25.30 7.43
C TYR A 67 0.41 24.25 7.14
N TYR A 68 -0.14 24.30 5.94
CA TYR A 68 -1.04 23.28 5.43
C TYR A 68 -0.30 22.34 4.47
N ILE A 69 -0.21 21.05 4.84
CA ILE A 69 0.32 19.99 3.99
C ILE A 69 -0.81 19.00 3.67
N PRO A 70 -1.03 18.65 2.39
CA PRO A 70 -2.08 17.70 2.00
C PRO A 70 -1.78 16.28 2.51
N ARG A 71 -2.83 15.46 2.64
CA ARG A 71 -2.70 14.04 3.03
C ARG A 71 -1.93 13.26 1.96
N ASN A 72 -1.04 12.39 2.42
CA ASN A 72 -0.23 11.56 1.54
C ASN A 72 -0.86 10.20 1.20
N PHE A 73 -1.86 9.77 1.98
CA PHE A 73 -2.56 8.49 1.80
C PHE A 73 -4.07 8.66 1.91
N ASN A 74 -4.82 7.93 1.07
CA ASN A 74 -6.28 7.95 1.06
C ASN A 74 -6.92 6.58 0.76
N ALA A 75 -6.94 5.70 1.75
CA ALA A 75 -7.48 4.34 1.68
C ALA A 75 -6.98 3.54 0.45
N PRO A 76 -5.66 3.47 0.20
CA PRO A 76 -5.09 2.97 -1.05
C PRO A 76 -5.45 1.52 -1.37
N TYR A 77 -5.56 0.64 -0.36
CA TYR A 77 -5.90 -0.77 -0.58
C TYR A 77 -7.34 -1.05 -0.99
N THR A 78 -8.17 0.00 -1.08
CA THR A 78 -9.53 -0.08 -1.62
C THR A 78 -9.68 0.60 -2.99
N ALA A 79 -8.55 0.81 -3.66
CA ALA A 79 -8.49 1.41 -4.99
C ALA A 79 -9.15 0.52 -6.04
N ALA A 80 -9.91 1.15 -6.94
CA ALA A 80 -10.53 0.48 -8.08
C ALA A 80 -9.67 0.65 -9.35
N GLY A 81 -8.56 -0.08 -9.40
CA GLY A 81 -7.56 -0.04 -10.46
C GLY A 81 -6.25 0.62 -10.04
N PHE A 82 -5.18 0.37 -10.80
CA PHE A 82 -3.82 0.79 -10.46
C PHE A 82 -3.65 2.31 -10.52
N SER A 83 -4.32 2.98 -11.45
CA SER A 83 -4.34 4.44 -11.54
C SER A 83 -5.02 5.08 -10.34
N ASP A 84 -6.08 4.45 -9.80
CA ASP A 84 -6.72 4.89 -8.56
C ASP A 84 -5.82 4.62 -7.34
N PHE A 85 -5.08 3.51 -7.34
CA PHE A 85 -4.09 3.21 -6.30
C PHE A 85 -3.03 4.31 -6.21
N TRP A 86 -2.41 4.69 -7.35
CA TRP A 86 -1.40 5.76 -7.39
C TRP A 86 -1.93 7.16 -7.05
N ARG A 87 -3.25 7.39 -7.17
CA ARG A 87 -3.90 8.62 -6.67
C ARG A 87 -4.15 8.62 -5.17
N ARG A 88 -3.95 7.49 -4.50
CA ARG A 88 -4.26 7.26 -3.08
C ARG A 88 -3.04 6.86 -2.26
N TRP A 89 -2.00 6.36 -2.90
CA TRP A 89 -0.74 5.94 -2.31
C TRP A 89 0.33 7.00 -2.57
N HIS A 90 1.07 7.38 -1.52
CA HIS A 90 2.19 8.33 -1.58
C HIS A 90 1.90 9.53 -2.51
N ILE A 91 0.77 10.19 -2.27
CA ILE A 91 0.15 11.18 -3.18
C ILE A 91 1.15 12.27 -3.57
N SER A 92 1.98 12.78 -2.65
CA SER A 92 2.97 13.81 -2.98
C SER A 92 4.00 13.33 -4.02
N LEU A 93 4.57 12.13 -3.83
CA LEU A 93 5.50 11.51 -4.78
C LEU A 93 4.81 11.19 -6.11
N SER A 94 3.61 10.62 -6.06
CA SER A 94 2.81 10.28 -7.25
C SER A 94 2.52 11.50 -8.11
N LEU A 95 2.19 12.64 -7.48
CA LEU A 95 2.01 13.91 -8.17
C LEU A 95 3.32 14.43 -8.74
N TRP A 96 4.41 14.34 -7.98
CA TRP A 96 5.73 14.78 -8.46
C TRP A 96 6.19 13.99 -9.69
N LEU A 97 6.10 12.66 -9.65
CA LEU A 97 6.40 11.79 -10.80
C LEU A 97 5.52 12.11 -12.01
N ARG A 98 4.23 12.40 -11.79
CA ARG A 98 3.33 12.81 -12.87
C ARG A 98 3.76 14.15 -13.48
N ASP A 99 3.94 15.16 -12.64
CA ASP A 99 4.05 16.55 -13.08
C ASP A 99 5.45 16.88 -13.63
N TYR A 100 6.50 16.36 -12.99
CA TYR A 100 7.87 16.69 -13.35
C TYR A 100 8.53 15.67 -14.26
N LEU A 101 8.06 14.42 -14.27
CA LEU A 101 8.65 13.37 -15.10
C LEU A 101 7.72 12.96 -16.25
N TYR A 102 6.52 12.45 -15.95
CA TYR A 102 5.61 11.94 -16.97
C TYR A 102 5.17 13.00 -17.99
N ILE A 103 4.75 14.18 -17.51
CA ILE A 103 4.33 15.29 -18.39
C ILE A 103 5.53 15.82 -19.20
N SER A 104 6.70 15.95 -18.58
CA SER A 104 7.94 16.37 -19.25
C SER A 104 8.37 15.43 -20.37
N LEU A 105 8.13 14.12 -20.24
CA LEU A 105 8.36 13.13 -21.30
C LEU A 105 7.33 13.20 -22.45
N GLY A 106 6.33 14.09 -22.35
CA GLY A 106 5.28 14.34 -23.33
C GLY A 106 3.90 13.83 -22.92
N GLY A 107 3.77 13.20 -21.74
CA GLY A 107 2.52 12.65 -21.23
C GLY A 107 1.78 11.80 -22.27
N ASN A 108 0.50 12.12 -22.49
CA ASN A 108 -0.37 11.46 -23.47
C ASN A 108 -0.32 12.07 -24.89
N ARG A 109 0.51 13.09 -25.15
CA ARG A 109 0.37 13.96 -26.34
C ARG A 109 0.92 13.37 -27.64
N LYS A 110 1.90 12.46 -27.55
CA LYS A 110 2.64 11.90 -28.71
C LYS A 110 2.15 10.52 -29.15
N GLY A 111 0.84 10.27 -28.99
CA GLY A 111 0.19 9.02 -29.38
C GLY A 111 0.37 7.86 -28.40
N THR A 112 -0.29 6.75 -28.71
CA THR A 112 -0.41 5.58 -27.84
C THR A 112 0.96 4.99 -27.48
N ARG A 113 1.79 4.60 -28.46
CA ARG A 113 3.11 3.99 -28.20
C ARG A 113 3.99 4.83 -27.27
N ARG A 114 4.07 6.15 -27.50
CA ARG A 114 4.87 7.04 -26.64
C ARG A 114 4.29 7.16 -25.24
N THR A 115 2.97 7.10 -25.10
CA THR A 115 2.30 7.08 -23.80
C THR A 115 2.71 5.86 -22.97
N TYR A 116 2.70 4.66 -23.56
CA TYR A 116 3.15 3.43 -22.89
C TYR A 116 4.63 3.52 -22.48
N SER A 117 5.50 3.99 -23.37
CA SER A 117 6.92 4.22 -23.04
C SER A 117 7.09 5.23 -21.90
N ASN A 118 6.34 6.33 -21.91
CA ASN A 118 6.40 7.35 -20.87
C ASN A 118 5.97 6.77 -19.52
N ILE A 119 4.90 5.96 -19.46
CA ILE A 119 4.46 5.27 -18.23
C ILE A 119 5.58 4.37 -17.70
N MET A 120 6.16 3.52 -18.56
CA MET A 120 7.23 2.60 -18.16
C MET A 120 8.46 3.35 -17.64
N ILE A 121 8.92 4.37 -18.37
CA ILE A 121 10.08 5.19 -17.97
C ILE A 121 9.80 5.89 -16.63
N THR A 122 8.61 6.47 -16.46
CA THR A 122 8.23 7.13 -15.19
C THR A 122 8.27 6.16 -14.02
N MET A 123 7.75 4.94 -14.17
CA MET A 123 7.75 3.96 -13.07
C MET A 123 9.11 3.32 -12.83
N LEU A 124 9.93 3.13 -13.87
CA LEU A 124 11.32 2.68 -13.73
C LEU A 124 12.16 3.69 -12.95
N LEU A 125 12.08 4.97 -13.31
CA LEU A 125 12.78 6.04 -12.61
C LEU A 125 12.22 6.25 -11.19
N GLY A 126 10.92 6.07 -11.00
CA GLY A 126 10.30 6.04 -9.67
C GLY A 126 10.84 4.88 -8.82
N GLY A 127 11.03 3.70 -9.40
CA GLY A 127 11.71 2.57 -8.75
C GLY A 127 13.14 2.93 -8.37
N LEU A 128 13.95 3.41 -9.32
CA LEU A 128 15.34 3.81 -9.09
C LEU A 128 15.49 4.91 -8.02
N TRP A 129 14.49 5.78 -7.85
CA TRP A 129 14.48 6.77 -6.77
C TRP A 129 14.45 6.14 -5.37
N HIS A 130 13.90 4.93 -5.22
CA HIS A 130 13.87 4.22 -3.93
C HIS A 130 15.21 3.57 -3.57
N GLY A 131 16.06 3.24 -4.55
CA GLY A 131 17.38 2.68 -4.30
C GLY A 131 18.02 2.03 -5.54
N ALA A 132 19.31 1.68 -5.42
CA ALA A 132 20.11 1.13 -6.52
C ALA A 132 19.97 -0.39 -6.73
N SER A 133 19.16 -1.08 -5.90
CA SER A 133 18.93 -2.51 -6.05
C SER A 133 18.11 -2.84 -7.31
N PHE A 134 18.45 -3.94 -7.99
CA PHE A 134 17.67 -4.49 -9.11
C PHE A 134 16.20 -4.77 -8.75
N MET A 135 15.93 -5.01 -7.47
CA MET A 135 14.57 -5.22 -6.98
C MET A 135 13.67 -3.98 -7.14
N PHE A 136 14.23 -2.78 -7.01
CA PHE A 136 13.46 -1.55 -7.23
C PHE A 136 13.18 -1.28 -8.71
N ILE A 137 14.09 -1.68 -9.59
CA ILE A 137 13.84 -1.69 -11.04
C ILE A 137 12.68 -2.62 -11.34
N PHE A 138 12.72 -3.85 -10.81
CA PHE A 138 11.66 -4.84 -11.01
C PHE A 138 10.30 -4.37 -10.47
N TRP A 139 10.30 -3.73 -9.29
CA TRP A 139 9.13 -3.06 -8.73
C TRP A 139 8.54 -2.00 -9.68
N GLY A 140 9.40 -1.14 -10.25
CA GLY A 140 9.01 -0.12 -11.23
C GLY A 140 8.44 -0.73 -12.51
N VAL A 141 9.03 -1.82 -13.00
CA VAL A 141 8.52 -2.57 -14.16
C VAL A 141 7.11 -3.12 -13.88
N LEU A 142 6.88 -3.75 -12.72
CA LEU A 142 5.57 -4.28 -12.35
C LEU A 142 4.50 -3.18 -12.35
N HIS A 143 4.74 -2.06 -11.67
CA HIS A 143 3.78 -0.96 -11.63
C HIS A 143 3.56 -0.31 -13.00
N GLY A 144 4.61 -0.18 -13.81
CA GLY A 144 4.51 0.30 -15.19
C GLY A 144 3.62 -0.61 -16.04
N MET A 145 3.85 -1.93 -15.98
CA MET A 145 3.05 -2.92 -16.69
C MET A 145 1.59 -2.89 -16.25
N TYR A 146 1.32 -2.80 -14.95
CA TYR A 146 -0.04 -2.74 -14.41
C TYR A 146 -0.82 -1.53 -14.92
N LEU A 147 -0.20 -0.35 -14.95
CA LEU A 147 -0.82 0.86 -15.52
C LEU A 147 -1.04 0.75 -17.03
N CYS A 148 -0.09 0.17 -17.76
CA CYS A 148 -0.21 -0.08 -19.19
C CYS A 148 -1.38 -1.02 -19.50
N VAL A 149 -1.46 -2.16 -18.79
CA VAL A 149 -2.55 -3.13 -18.93
C VAL A 149 -3.89 -2.51 -18.55
N GLU A 150 -3.97 -1.78 -17.44
CA GLU A 150 -5.21 -1.07 -17.08
C GLU A 150 -5.66 -0.11 -18.17
N ARG A 151 -4.73 0.64 -18.77
CA ARG A 151 -5.04 1.53 -19.88
C ARG A 151 -5.61 0.77 -21.08
N LEU A 152 -4.98 -0.34 -21.48
CA LEU A 152 -5.46 -1.19 -22.58
C LEU A 152 -6.86 -1.72 -22.30
N LEU A 153 -7.10 -2.23 -21.08
CA LEU A 153 -8.39 -2.77 -20.68
C LEU A 153 -9.48 -1.68 -20.66
N ARG A 154 -9.15 -0.47 -20.19
CA ARG A 154 -10.09 0.68 -20.22
C ARG A 154 -10.44 1.12 -21.63
N GLU A 155 -9.50 1.03 -22.57
CA GLU A 155 -9.74 1.33 -23.99
C GLU A 155 -10.60 0.22 -24.64
N TYR A 156 -10.30 -1.06 -24.38
CA TYR A 156 -11.03 -2.20 -24.93
C TYR A 156 -12.47 -2.32 -24.40
N PHE A 157 -12.67 -2.10 -23.10
CA PHE A 157 -13.97 -2.22 -22.45
C PHE A 157 -14.75 -0.90 -22.36
N ARG A 158 -14.32 0.16 -23.07
CA ARG A 158 -14.92 1.50 -22.98
C ARG A 158 -16.41 1.52 -23.31
N GLU A 159 -16.84 0.69 -24.26
CA GLU A 159 -18.22 0.67 -24.78
C GLU A 159 -19.11 -0.34 -24.05
N ILE A 160 -18.56 -1.17 -23.15
CA ILE A 160 -19.35 -2.13 -22.39
C ILE A 160 -20.06 -1.38 -21.25
N SER A 161 -21.36 -1.16 -21.43
CA SER A 161 -22.24 -0.67 -20.36
C SER A 161 -22.88 -1.84 -19.62
N ILE A 162 -22.53 -2.01 -18.35
CA ILE A 162 -23.17 -2.99 -17.48
C ILE A 162 -24.44 -2.34 -16.92
N VAL A 163 -25.61 -2.72 -17.42
CA VAL A 163 -26.89 -2.10 -17.00
C VAL A 163 -27.31 -2.52 -15.59
N ASN A 164 -26.97 -3.74 -15.18
CA ASN A 164 -27.39 -4.30 -13.89
C ASN A 164 -26.54 -3.76 -12.72
N ARG A 165 -27.19 -3.04 -11.79
CA ARG A 165 -26.55 -2.46 -10.59
C ARG A 165 -25.88 -3.50 -9.69
N CYS A 166 -26.43 -4.71 -9.58
CA CYS A 166 -25.82 -5.79 -8.80
C CYS A 166 -24.49 -6.22 -9.44
N MET A 167 -24.50 -6.45 -10.76
CA MET A 167 -23.30 -6.80 -11.51
C MET A 167 -22.22 -5.71 -11.43
N GLN A 168 -22.60 -4.43 -11.53
CA GLN A 168 -21.66 -3.30 -11.36
C GLN A 168 -20.95 -3.34 -9.99
N ARG A 169 -21.70 -3.62 -8.91
CA ARG A 169 -21.12 -3.69 -7.55
C ARG A 169 -20.20 -4.90 -7.39
N LEU A 170 -20.58 -6.05 -7.93
CA LEU A 170 -19.75 -7.26 -7.92
C LEU A 170 -18.45 -7.03 -8.70
N MET A 171 -18.53 -6.45 -9.89
CA MET A 171 -17.35 -6.12 -10.69
C MET A 171 -16.45 -5.08 -10.02
N LEU A 172 -17.03 -4.06 -9.37
CA LEU A 172 -16.24 -3.12 -8.57
C LEU A 172 -15.51 -3.82 -7.43
N GLY A 173 -16.20 -4.68 -6.68
CA GLY A 173 -15.58 -5.49 -5.62
C GLY A 173 -14.45 -6.36 -6.14
N PHE A 174 -14.67 -7.04 -7.27
CA PHE A 174 -13.65 -7.84 -7.95
C PHE A 174 -12.43 -6.99 -8.34
N VAL A 175 -12.63 -5.84 -8.98
CA VAL A 175 -11.52 -4.94 -9.37
C VAL A 175 -10.75 -4.45 -8.15
N ILE A 176 -11.42 -4.13 -7.05
CA ILE A 176 -10.76 -3.70 -5.81
C ILE A 176 -9.88 -4.83 -5.24
N VAL A 177 -10.44 -6.03 -5.08
CA VAL A 177 -9.70 -7.18 -4.56
C VAL A 177 -8.54 -7.54 -5.48
N PHE A 178 -8.79 -7.59 -6.80
CA PHE A 178 -7.76 -7.85 -7.80
C PHE A 178 -6.62 -6.82 -7.73
N THR A 179 -6.95 -5.53 -7.66
CA THR A 179 -5.95 -4.45 -7.53
C THR A 179 -5.15 -4.63 -6.25
N TYR A 180 -5.81 -4.94 -5.13
CA TYR A 180 -5.13 -5.16 -3.85
C TYR A 180 -4.16 -6.36 -3.89
N LEU A 181 -4.59 -7.48 -4.46
CA LEU A 181 -3.74 -8.66 -4.62
C LEU A 181 -2.52 -8.34 -5.50
N MET A 182 -2.73 -7.71 -6.66
CA MET A 182 -1.64 -7.36 -7.58
C MET A 182 -0.65 -6.36 -6.97
N VAL A 183 -1.15 -5.34 -6.25
CA VAL A 183 -0.28 -4.42 -5.48
C VAL A 183 0.47 -5.18 -4.38
N SER A 184 -0.15 -6.15 -3.72
CA SER A 184 0.54 -6.95 -2.69
C SER A 184 1.73 -7.72 -3.27
N ILE A 185 1.64 -8.20 -4.51
CA ILE A 185 2.77 -8.84 -5.21
C ILE A 185 3.94 -7.86 -5.36
N THR A 186 3.68 -6.58 -5.66
CA THR A 186 4.77 -5.59 -5.81
C THR A 186 5.47 -5.30 -4.48
N TRP A 187 4.87 -5.60 -3.34
CA TRP A 187 5.55 -5.44 -2.05
C TRP A 187 6.67 -6.45 -1.81
N ILE A 188 6.65 -7.62 -2.45
CA ILE A 188 7.72 -8.62 -2.33
C ILE A 188 9.08 -8.07 -2.78
N PRO A 189 9.26 -7.59 -4.04
CA PRO A 189 10.54 -7.05 -4.46
C PRO A 189 10.94 -5.82 -3.62
N PHE A 190 9.99 -5.05 -3.11
CA PHE A 190 10.30 -3.93 -2.24
C PHE A 190 10.91 -4.35 -0.90
N ARG A 191 10.66 -5.58 -0.40
CA ARG A 191 11.22 -6.09 0.88
C ARG A 191 12.37 -7.08 0.73
N ALA A 192 12.40 -7.82 -0.38
CA ALA A 192 13.35 -8.91 -0.59
C ALA A 192 14.80 -8.40 -0.55
N VAL A 193 15.66 -9.13 0.17
CA VAL A 193 17.08 -8.82 0.33
C VAL A 193 17.90 -9.25 -0.89
N THR A 194 17.50 -10.35 -1.54
CA THR A 194 18.20 -10.88 -2.72
C THR A 194 17.26 -11.12 -3.89
N VAL A 195 17.85 -11.18 -5.10
CA VAL A 195 17.08 -11.48 -6.31
C VAL A 195 16.40 -12.84 -6.25
N GLU A 196 17.13 -13.83 -5.74
CA GLU A 196 16.64 -15.19 -5.54
C GLU A 196 15.43 -15.24 -4.60
N GLN A 197 15.52 -14.60 -3.43
CA GLN A 197 14.44 -14.55 -2.46
C GLN A 197 13.18 -13.94 -3.09
N GLY A 198 13.30 -12.79 -3.73
CA GLY A 198 12.14 -12.10 -4.33
C GLY A 198 11.47 -12.94 -5.42
N ILE A 199 12.26 -13.53 -6.33
CA ILE A 199 11.72 -14.41 -7.39
C ILE A 199 11.08 -15.67 -6.79
N SER A 200 11.74 -16.30 -5.81
CA SER A 200 11.22 -17.51 -5.16
C SER A 200 9.90 -17.25 -4.46
N MET A 201 9.80 -16.19 -3.64
CA MET A 201 8.57 -15.83 -2.95
C MET A 201 7.44 -15.49 -3.92
N MET A 202 7.74 -14.80 -5.02
CA MET A 202 6.74 -14.50 -6.05
C MET A 202 6.22 -15.75 -6.76
N LYS A 203 7.08 -16.72 -7.06
CA LYS A 203 6.64 -18.05 -7.56
C LYS A 203 5.84 -18.80 -6.49
N GLY A 204 6.28 -18.69 -5.24
CA GLY A 204 5.66 -19.25 -4.04
C GLY A 204 4.22 -18.79 -3.78
N LEU A 205 3.80 -17.66 -4.36
CA LEU A 205 2.41 -17.21 -4.33
C LEU A 205 1.44 -18.13 -5.09
N PHE A 206 1.94 -18.91 -6.05
CA PHE A 206 1.15 -19.73 -6.96
C PHE A 206 1.55 -21.20 -6.95
N TYR A 207 2.72 -21.53 -6.42
CA TYR A 207 3.28 -22.88 -6.43
C TYR A 207 3.91 -23.21 -5.09
N GLY A 208 3.62 -24.40 -4.56
CA GLY A 208 4.16 -24.88 -3.28
C GLY A 208 3.11 -25.61 -2.46
N ASN A 209 3.45 -25.87 -1.19
CA ASN A 209 2.51 -26.46 -0.25
C ASN A 209 1.33 -25.50 0.01
N SER A 210 0.10 -26.01 -0.05
CA SER A 210 -1.13 -25.26 0.23
C SER A 210 -1.69 -25.50 1.63
N HIS A 211 -0.97 -26.22 2.49
CA HIS A 211 -1.35 -26.41 3.89
C HIS A 211 -1.51 -25.05 4.59
N PHE A 212 -2.63 -24.83 5.26
CA PHE A 212 -2.89 -23.61 6.01
C PHE A 212 -2.53 -23.80 7.49
N ASP A 213 -1.43 -23.22 7.95
CA ASP A 213 -1.08 -23.18 9.38
C ASP A 213 -2.06 -22.27 10.14
N LYS A 214 -2.64 -22.77 11.23
CA LYS A 214 -3.54 -22.00 12.11
C LYS A 214 -2.90 -20.74 12.66
N ARG A 215 -1.57 -20.67 12.74
CA ARG A 215 -0.84 -19.44 13.15
C ARG A 215 -1.11 -18.27 12.20
N LEU A 216 -1.39 -18.52 10.93
CA LEU A 216 -1.70 -17.49 9.93
C LEU A 216 -3.07 -16.83 10.13
N ILE A 217 -3.95 -17.39 10.98
CA ILE A 217 -5.27 -16.79 11.23
C ILE A 217 -5.12 -15.36 11.75
N ILE A 218 -4.19 -15.13 12.68
CA ILE A 218 -3.95 -13.79 13.23
C ILE A 218 -3.44 -12.84 12.14
N ASP A 219 -2.53 -13.32 11.29
CA ASP A 219 -1.96 -12.56 10.18
C ASP A 219 -3.08 -12.08 9.23
N PHE A 220 -3.97 -12.98 8.83
CA PHE A 220 -5.10 -12.65 7.96
C PHE A 220 -6.17 -11.78 8.64
N LEU A 221 -6.35 -11.89 9.97
CA LEU A 221 -7.22 -10.98 10.72
C LEU A 221 -6.68 -9.55 10.74
N VAL A 222 -5.35 -9.36 10.89
CA VAL A 222 -4.72 -8.04 10.83
C VAL A 222 -4.85 -7.44 9.43
N ILE A 223 -4.57 -8.23 8.39
CA ILE A 223 -4.74 -7.83 6.99
C ILE A 223 -6.20 -7.43 6.72
N GLY A 224 -7.16 -8.28 7.12
CA GLY A 224 -8.58 -8.03 6.96
C GLY A 224 -9.04 -6.78 7.72
N GLY A 225 -8.53 -6.57 8.95
CA GLY A 225 -8.79 -5.39 9.76
C GLY A 225 -8.36 -4.10 9.07
N LEU A 226 -7.14 -4.05 8.50
CA LEU A 226 -6.68 -2.89 7.74
C LEU A 226 -7.55 -2.66 6.50
N PHE A 227 -7.85 -3.71 5.73
CA PHE A 227 -8.68 -3.60 4.53
C PHE A 227 -10.08 -3.06 4.86
N LEU A 228 -10.72 -3.58 5.91
CA LEU A 228 -12.01 -3.10 6.40
C LEU A 228 -11.94 -1.64 6.86
N SER A 229 -10.87 -1.25 7.56
CA SER A 229 -10.66 0.14 7.97
C SER A 229 -10.61 1.10 6.76
N HIS A 230 -10.00 0.67 5.65
CA HIS A 230 -9.96 1.45 4.42
C HIS A 230 -11.35 1.53 3.76
N CYS A 231 -12.12 0.43 3.76
CA CYS A 231 -13.50 0.42 3.27
C CYS A 231 -14.37 1.43 4.05
N VAL A 232 -14.24 1.46 5.37
CA VAL A 232 -14.94 2.45 6.23
C VAL A 232 -14.46 3.88 5.91
N SER A 233 -13.15 4.07 5.77
CA SER A 233 -12.52 5.37 5.49
C SER A 233 -12.94 5.98 4.15
N ARG A 234 -13.39 5.16 3.19
CA ARG A 234 -13.96 5.67 1.93
C ARG A 234 -15.28 6.41 2.10
N LYS A 235 -16.07 6.03 3.12
CA LYS A 235 -17.40 6.60 3.37
C LYS A 235 -17.39 7.61 4.52
N TYR A 236 -16.51 7.43 5.50
CA TYR A 236 -16.46 8.23 6.71
C TYR A 236 -15.04 8.75 6.95
N ASP A 237 -14.88 10.07 7.08
CA ASP A 237 -13.61 10.64 7.55
C ASP A 237 -13.56 10.52 9.08
N PHE A 238 -12.92 9.44 9.55
CA PHE A 238 -12.79 9.15 10.98
C PHE A 238 -12.09 10.28 11.74
N LEU A 239 -11.05 10.88 11.16
CA LEU A 239 -10.31 11.98 11.82
C LEU A 239 -11.19 13.21 11.99
N LYS A 240 -12.05 13.52 11.01
CA LYS A 240 -13.04 14.59 11.13
C LYS A 240 -14.08 14.30 12.22
N CYS A 241 -14.54 13.05 12.31
CA CYS A 241 -15.46 12.62 13.38
C CYS A 241 -14.83 12.80 14.77
N VAL A 242 -13.57 12.38 14.93
CA VAL A 242 -12.78 12.57 16.16
C VAL A 242 -12.57 14.05 16.49
N GLU A 243 -12.39 14.91 15.48
CA GLU A 243 -12.24 16.35 15.69
C GLU A 243 -13.54 16.98 16.20
N GLN A 244 -14.69 16.58 15.63
CA GLN A 244 -15.99 17.19 15.89
C GLN A 244 -16.72 16.66 17.14
N ASN A 245 -16.45 15.42 17.57
CA ASN A 245 -17.16 14.80 18.70
C ASN A 245 -16.22 14.55 19.90
N SER A 246 -16.47 15.22 21.02
CA SER A 246 -15.64 15.15 22.23
C SER A 246 -15.59 13.76 22.86
N THR A 247 -16.71 13.03 22.89
CA THR A 247 -16.77 11.67 23.43
C THR A 247 -15.96 10.71 22.57
N VAL A 248 -16.15 10.75 21.24
CA VAL A 248 -15.37 9.93 20.30
C VAL A 248 -13.88 10.28 20.42
N ARG A 249 -13.55 11.56 20.57
CA ARG A 249 -12.17 12.02 20.78
C ARG A 249 -11.55 11.46 22.04
N PHE A 250 -12.25 11.54 23.17
CA PHE A 250 -11.78 11.02 24.44
C PHE A 250 -11.53 9.51 24.36
N ILE A 251 -12.52 8.74 23.87
CA ILE A 251 -12.40 7.28 23.70
C ILE A 251 -11.22 6.93 22.80
N THR A 252 -11.07 7.63 21.67
CA THR A 252 -9.98 7.37 20.71
C THR A 252 -8.61 7.65 21.32
N ILE A 253 -8.45 8.77 22.03
CA ILE A 253 -7.17 9.12 22.67
C ILE A 253 -6.85 8.10 23.76
N THR A 254 -7.80 7.77 24.64
CA THR A 254 -7.61 6.78 25.70
C THR A 254 -7.24 5.42 25.12
N PHE A 255 -7.93 4.97 24.06
CA PHE A 255 -7.60 3.73 23.37
C PHE A 255 -6.18 3.74 22.81
N ILE A 256 -5.76 4.82 22.15
CA ILE A 256 -4.39 4.95 21.62
C ILE A 256 -3.35 4.91 22.75
N LEU A 257 -3.58 5.63 23.84
CA LEU A 257 -2.65 5.67 24.97
C LEU A 257 -2.52 4.29 25.66
N LEU A 258 -3.63 3.59 25.86
CA LEU A 258 -3.61 2.22 26.37
C LEU A 258 -2.90 1.27 25.40
N SER A 259 -3.12 1.45 24.09
CA SER A 259 -2.43 0.64 23.08
C SER A 259 -0.92 0.83 23.14
N PHE A 260 -0.42 2.04 23.38
CA PHE A 260 1.02 2.24 23.59
C PHE A 260 1.53 1.53 24.83
N TYR A 261 0.79 1.54 25.93
CA TYR A 261 1.20 0.82 27.13
C TYR A 261 1.38 -0.69 26.89
N TYR A 262 0.47 -1.31 26.13
CA TYR A 262 0.52 -2.77 25.87
C TYR A 262 1.39 -3.17 24.68
N TYR A 263 1.54 -2.32 23.66
CA TYR A 263 2.11 -2.69 22.36
C TYR A 263 3.31 -1.83 21.94
N SER A 264 3.91 -1.04 22.83
CA SER A 264 5.16 -0.30 22.56
C SER A 264 6.41 -1.20 22.54
N GLY A 265 6.30 -2.39 21.93
CA GLY A 265 7.35 -3.41 21.88
C GLY A 265 8.65 -2.94 21.20
N GLU A 266 9.52 -3.90 20.86
CA GLU A 266 10.85 -3.61 20.33
C GLU A 266 10.83 -2.65 19.13
N ARG A 267 11.69 -1.63 19.20
CA ARG A 267 11.76 -0.57 18.22
C ARG A 267 12.30 -1.13 16.90
N THR A 268 11.57 -0.94 15.81
CA THR A 268 12.09 -1.25 14.47
C THR A 268 12.46 0.03 13.73
N ASP A 269 13.60 0.00 13.04
CA ASP A 269 14.05 1.13 12.24
C ASP A 269 13.02 1.49 11.16
N PHE A 270 12.97 2.76 10.80
CA PHE A 270 12.15 3.24 9.69
C PHE A 270 12.58 2.53 8.40
N ILE A 271 11.62 2.06 7.61
CA ILE A 271 11.88 1.11 6.53
C ILE A 271 12.85 1.64 5.46
N TYR A 272 12.91 2.96 5.22
CA TYR A 272 13.88 3.53 4.27
C TYR A 272 15.34 3.45 4.72
N PHE A 273 15.62 3.23 6.00
CA PHE A 273 16.99 3.02 6.48
C PHE A 273 17.48 1.58 6.32
N GLN A 274 16.63 0.70 5.77
CA GLN A 274 16.94 -0.73 5.57
C GLN A 274 17.31 -1.07 4.12
N PHE A 275 17.37 -0.09 3.23
CA PHE A 275 17.68 -0.24 1.80
C PHE A 275 19.03 0.34 1.43
#